data_AF-A0A7X2MRR0-F1
#
_entry.id   AF-A0A7X2MRR0-F1
#
_cell.length_a   1.000
_cell.length_b   1.000
_cell.length_c   1.000
_cell.angle_alpha   90.00
_cell.angle_beta   90.00
_cell.angle_gamma   90.00
#
_symmetry.space_group_name_H-M   'P 1'
#
loop_
_entity.id
_entity.type
_entity.pdbx_description
1 polymer ?
#
loop_
_entity_poly.entity_id
_entity_poly.type
_entity_poly.pdbx_seq_one_letter_code
_entity_poly.pdbx_strand_id
1 'polypeptide(L)'
;MAIDGRNLQILANYCAAAADAMAFTLMRTAHSTFVKETEDFSCQIVSRSGLAFASPRSFGAPWYSGIDYAPVLALIEEYADGDICITNDAYAGNVATHSPDIHIWKPVFHQGEIVCFVVGHIHNTDVGGAVPASLSRSLTDIVQEGIRIPPLKIMRQGQLNEEVASIMRLNVRVPDQNWGDFKAQLASVNVGERKIHDIIARFGIADFLQGIEGILDYAEAQARSIIKTIPDGEYFYADYADED
;
A
#
# COMPACT_ATOMS: atom_id res chain seq x y z
N MET A 1 15.80 -1.53 24.70
CA MET A 1 16.82 -2.61 24.62
C MET A 1 17.69 -2.26 23.43
N ALA A 2 19.01 -2.23 23.55
CA ALA A 2 19.84 -1.99 22.36
C ALA A 2 19.50 -3.03 21.27
N ILE A 3 19.23 -2.58 20.05
CA ILE A 3 18.94 -3.48 18.94
C ILE A 3 20.22 -4.21 18.54
N ASP A 4 20.28 -5.49 18.90
CA ASP A 4 21.23 -6.47 18.38
C ASP A 4 20.56 -7.31 17.28
N GLY A 5 21.33 -8.15 16.58
CA GLY A 5 20.80 -8.95 15.47
C GLY A 5 19.64 -9.87 15.85
N ARG A 6 19.59 -10.35 17.10
CA ARG A 6 18.48 -11.19 17.59
C ARG A 6 17.22 -10.35 17.78
N ASN A 7 17.33 -9.22 18.46
CA ASN A 7 16.18 -8.34 18.74
C ASN A 7 15.63 -7.72 17.45
N LEU A 8 16.52 -7.39 16.49
CA LEU A 8 16.12 -6.95 15.16
C LEU A 8 15.25 -7.99 14.44
N GLN A 9 15.69 -9.27 14.43
CA GLN A 9 14.93 -10.35 13.80
C GLN A 9 13.56 -10.57 14.48
N ILE A 10 13.50 -10.43 15.80
CA ILE A 10 12.23 -10.53 16.54
C ILE A 10 11.31 -9.38 16.13
N LEU A 11 11.79 -8.13 16.11
CA LEU A 11 11.02 -6.97 15.68
C LEU A 11 10.50 -7.15 14.24
N ALA A 12 11.37 -7.56 13.32
CA ALA A 12 11.02 -7.82 11.92
C ALA A 12 9.90 -8.86 11.80
N ASN A 13 9.91 -9.91 12.62
CA ASN A 13 8.83 -10.91 12.65
C ASN A 13 7.51 -10.33 13.17
N TYR A 14 7.54 -9.43 14.16
CA TYR A 14 6.33 -8.74 14.62
C TYR A 14 5.78 -7.79 13.53
N CYS A 15 6.64 -7.06 12.83
CA CYS A 15 6.22 -6.18 11.74
C CYS A 15 5.64 -6.98 10.56
N ALA A 16 6.26 -8.11 10.19
CA ALA A 16 5.72 -9.01 9.18
C ALA A 16 4.35 -9.58 9.60
N ALA A 17 4.20 -10.00 10.86
CA ALA A 17 2.92 -10.48 11.38
C ALA A 17 1.84 -9.39 11.42
N ALA A 18 2.23 -8.12 11.62
CA ALA A 18 1.33 -6.99 11.51
C ALA A 18 0.82 -6.82 10.06
N ALA A 19 1.72 -6.90 9.08
CA ALA A 19 1.36 -6.86 7.66
C ALA A 19 0.48 -8.06 7.26
N ASP A 20 0.79 -9.28 7.71
CA ASP A 20 -0.09 -10.45 7.49
C ASP A 20 -1.48 -10.26 8.10
N ALA A 21 -1.58 -9.63 9.28
CA ALA A 21 -2.88 -9.32 9.89
C ALA A 21 -3.69 -8.29 9.09
N MET A 22 -3.01 -7.30 8.48
CA MET A 22 -3.63 -6.35 7.54
C MET A 22 -4.18 -7.11 6.33
N ALA A 23 -3.34 -7.92 5.67
CA ALA A 23 -3.71 -8.68 4.47
C ALA A 23 -4.86 -9.66 4.75
N PHE A 24 -4.80 -10.41 5.85
CA PHE A 24 -5.86 -11.34 6.23
C PHE A 24 -7.19 -10.61 6.48
N THR A 25 -7.15 -9.44 7.11
CA THR A 25 -8.35 -8.62 7.34
C THR A 25 -8.95 -8.16 6.01
N LEU A 26 -8.12 -7.67 5.09
CA LEU A 26 -8.52 -7.23 3.76
C LEU A 26 -9.21 -8.36 3.00
N MET A 27 -8.49 -9.47 2.77
CA MET A 27 -9.00 -10.63 2.03
C MET A 27 -10.30 -11.18 2.63
N ARG A 28 -10.40 -11.29 3.96
CA ARG A 28 -11.58 -11.88 4.61
C ARG A 28 -12.82 -10.99 4.61
N THR A 29 -12.64 -9.68 4.51
CA THR A 29 -13.75 -8.71 4.55
C THR A 29 -14.07 -8.10 3.19
N ALA A 30 -13.29 -8.43 2.16
CA ALA A 30 -13.54 -8.04 0.78
C ALA A 30 -14.79 -8.71 0.20
N HIS A 31 -15.36 -8.03 -0.78
CA HIS A 31 -16.60 -8.37 -1.48
C HIS A 31 -16.34 -8.89 -2.89
N SER A 32 -15.38 -8.33 -3.63
CA SER A 32 -15.08 -8.79 -4.99
C SER A 32 -14.24 -10.07 -5.01
N THR A 33 -14.41 -10.84 -6.08
CA THR A 33 -13.57 -12.00 -6.37
C THR A 33 -12.11 -11.63 -6.63
N PHE A 34 -11.85 -10.43 -7.18
CA PHE A 34 -10.48 -9.95 -7.43
C PHE A 34 -9.66 -9.85 -6.14
N VAL A 35 -10.25 -9.29 -5.09
CA VAL A 35 -9.55 -9.15 -3.81
C VAL A 35 -9.62 -10.44 -3.01
N LYS A 36 -10.76 -11.15 -3.02
CA LYS A 36 -10.99 -12.29 -2.12
C LYS A 36 -10.42 -13.62 -2.61
N GLU A 37 -10.47 -13.87 -3.92
CA GLU A 37 -10.13 -15.18 -4.50
C GLU A 37 -8.82 -15.13 -5.31
N THR A 38 -8.57 -14.03 -6.04
CA THR A 38 -7.30 -13.86 -6.79
C THR A 38 -6.24 -13.09 -6.02
N GLU A 39 -6.60 -12.51 -4.87
CA GLU A 39 -5.70 -11.75 -3.99
C GLU A 39 -4.98 -10.59 -4.72
N ASP A 40 -5.68 -9.91 -5.63
CA ASP A 40 -5.16 -8.74 -6.34
C ASP A 40 -5.24 -7.49 -5.45
N PHE A 41 -4.43 -7.53 -4.40
CA PHE A 41 -4.24 -6.49 -3.43
C PHE A 41 -2.83 -6.57 -2.86
N SER A 42 -2.37 -5.48 -2.29
CA SER A 42 -1.18 -5.49 -1.45
C SER A 42 -1.40 -4.62 -0.21
N CYS A 43 -0.62 -4.88 0.83
CA CYS A 43 -0.53 -3.96 1.95
C CYS A 43 0.86 -4.01 2.54
N GLN A 44 1.33 -2.91 3.09
CA GLN A 44 2.69 -2.81 3.60
C GLN A 44 2.76 -1.84 4.77
N ILE A 45 3.87 -1.91 5.49
CA ILE A 45 4.25 -0.90 6.46
C ILE A 45 5.51 -0.24 5.94
N VAL A 46 5.45 1.08 5.76
CA VAL A 46 6.50 1.88 5.17
C VAL A 46 7.05 2.87 6.18
N SER A 47 8.35 3.17 6.07
CA SER A 47 9.01 4.20 6.86
C SER A 47 8.42 5.57 6.58
N ARG A 48 8.85 6.59 7.35
CA ARG A 48 8.50 7.99 7.07
C ARG A 48 9.01 8.47 5.70
N SER A 49 10.05 7.83 5.18
CA SER A 49 10.59 8.06 3.84
C SER A 49 9.93 7.20 2.76
N GLY A 50 8.80 6.53 3.05
CA GLY A 50 8.05 5.77 2.05
C GLY A 50 8.61 4.40 1.69
N LEU A 51 9.67 3.93 2.36
CA LEU A 51 10.29 2.63 2.09
C LEU A 51 9.63 1.52 2.89
N ALA A 52 9.19 0.46 2.23
CA ALA A 52 8.61 -0.71 2.87
C ALA A 52 9.64 -1.44 3.75
N PHE A 53 9.33 -1.61 5.03
CA PHE A 53 10.12 -2.44 5.96
C PHE A 53 9.35 -3.68 6.43
N ALA A 54 8.05 -3.78 6.12
CA ALA A 54 7.27 -4.99 6.32
C ALA A 54 6.22 -5.17 5.22
N SER A 55 6.03 -6.41 4.81
CA SER A 55 5.02 -6.84 3.85
C SER A 55 4.49 -8.22 4.24
N PRO A 56 3.24 -8.56 3.87
CA PRO A 56 2.66 -9.88 4.08
C PRO A 56 3.53 -10.95 3.45
N ARG A 57 3.56 -12.13 4.07
CA ARG A 57 4.25 -13.31 3.54
C ARG A 57 3.30 -14.36 3.00
N SER A 58 2.02 -14.28 3.39
CA SER A 58 1.05 -15.36 3.18
C SER A 58 -0.04 -15.05 2.18
N PHE A 59 -0.29 -13.77 1.90
CA PHE A 59 -1.43 -13.33 1.09
C PHE A 59 -1.04 -12.10 0.25
N GLY A 60 -1.79 -11.89 -0.83
CA GLY A 60 -1.68 -10.72 -1.66
C GLY A 60 -0.64 -10.86 -2.77
N ALA A 61 -0.72 -9.91 -3.69
CA ALA A 61 0.07 -9.85 -4.89
C ALA A 61 1.48 -9.29 -4.56
N PRO A 62 2.59 -10.04 -4.76
CA PRO A 62 3.91 -9.62 -4.32
C PRO A 62 4.50 -8.48 -5.16
N TRP A 63 3.93 -8.19 -6.33
CA TRP A 63 4.44 -7.24 -7.33
C TRP A 63 4.57 -5.80 -6.82
N TYR A 64 3.74 -5.42 -5.85
CA TYR A 64 3.77 -4.10 -5.21
C TYR A 64 4.80 -4.01 -4.06
N SER A 65 5.50 -5.11 -3.78
CA SER A 65 6.53 -5.13 -2.75
C SER A 65 7.73 -4.27 -3.15
N GLY A 66 7.88 -3.13 -2.48
CA GLY A 66 9.02 -2.24 -2.68
C GLY A 66 8.70 -1.00 -3.51
N ILE A 67 7.42 -0.72 -3.78
CA ILE A 67 7.00 0.58 -4.28
C ILE A 67 7.42 1.67 -3.31
N ASP A 68 8.02 2.72 -3.86
CA ASP A 68 8.40 3.91 -3.10
C ASP A 68 7.17 4.81 -2.92
N TYR A 69 6.69 4.90 -1.68
CA TYR A 69 5.57 5.78 -1.34
C TYR A 69 5.99 7.24 -1.11
N ALA A 70 7.28 7.56 -1.03
CA ALA A 70 7.77 8.91 -0.71
C ALA A 70 7.14 10.00 -1.59
N PRO A 71 7.04 9.83 -2.92
CA PRO A 71 6.46 10.86 -3.79
C PRO A 71 5.01 11.18 -3.44
N VAL A 72 4.18 10.17 -3.15
CA VAL A 72 2.76 10.38 -2.82
C VAL A 72 2.58 10.93 -1.42
N LEU A 73 3.41 10.49 -0.47
CA LEU A 73 3.41 11.03 0.89
C LEU A 73 3.71 12.53 0.91
N ALA A 74 4.60 12.99 0.01
CA ALA A 74 4.97 14.40 -0.11
C ALA A 74 3.88 15.27 -0.78
N LEU A 75 2.88 14.67 -1.43
CA LEU A 75 1.77 15.41 -2.06
C LEU A 75 0.67 15.82 -1.06
N ILE A 76 0.74 15.34 0.17
CA ILE A 76 -0.14 15.76 1.27
C ILE A 76 0.64 16.73 2.15
N GLU A 77 0.18 17.98 2.20
CA GLU A 77 0.88 19.06 2.94
C GLU A 77 0.94 18.79 4.45
N GLU A 78 -0.16 18.34 5.04
CA GLU A 78 -0.28 18.11 6.47
C GLU A 78 -1.06 16.83 6.75
N TYR A 79 -0.62 16.06 7.75
CA TYR A 79 -1.31 14.88 8.23
C TYR A 79 -1.80 15.11 9.67
N ALA A 80 -2.97 14.56 9.99
CA ALA A 80 -3.48 14.46 11.34
C ALA A 80 -3.76 13.00 11.71
N ASP A 81 -3.78 12.71 13.02
CA ASP A 81 -4.16 11.40 13.52
C ASP A 81 -5.59 11.05 13.06
N GLY A 82 -5.78 9.80 12.62
CA GLY A 82 -7.02 9.33 12.01
C GLY A 82 -7.23 9.71 10.54
N ASP A 83 -6.34 10.46 9.91
CA ASP A 83 -6.39 10.67 8.46
C ASP A 83 -6.14 9.37 7.69
N ILE A 84 -6.80 9.21 6.55
CA ILE A 84 -6.49 8.17 5.55
C ILE A 84 -6.58 8.86 4.20
N CYS A 85 -5.54 8.71 3.40
CA CYS A 85 -5.45 9.32 2.09
C CYS A 85 -5.65 8.27 1.00
N ILE A 86 -5.98 8.71 -0.21
CA ILE A 86 -6.31 7.88 -1.36
C ILE A 86 -5.74 8.46 -2.65
N THR A 87 -5.40 7.61 -3.60
CA THR A 87 -5.25 7.95 -5.02
C THR A 87 -5.41 6.70 -5.88
N ASN A 88 -5.81 6.89 -7.14
CA ASN A 88 -5.64 5.89 -8.21
C ASN A 88 -5.03 6.55 -9.45
N ASP A 89 -4.48 7.75 -9.29
CA ASP A 89 -3.88 8.47 -10.40
C ASP A 89 -2.50 7.89 -10.70
N ALA A 90 -2.35 7.21 -11.84
CA ALA A 90 -1.12 6.51 -12.21
C ALA A 90 0.11 7.42 -12.30
N TYR A 91 -0.09 8.73 -12.49
CA TYR A 91 0.99 9.71 -12.57
C TYR A 91 1.33 10.36 -11.22
N ALA A 92 0.40 10.34 -10.26
CA ALA A 92 0.61 10.96 -8.96
C ALA A 92 1.49 10.06 -8.10
N GLY A 93 2.79 10.36 -8.09
CA GLY A 93 3.79 9.65 -7.29
C GLY A 93 4.01 8.18 -7.67
N ASN A 94 3.48 7.74 -8.82
CA ASN A 94 3.77 6.47 -9.49
C ASN A 94 3.51 5.22 -8.63
N VAL A 95 2.51 5.25 -7.75
CA VAL A 95 2.15 4.08 -6.93
C VAL A 95 1.14 3.16 -7.62
N ALA A 96 0.21 3.73 -8.40
CA ALA A 96 -0.82 2.98 -9.11
C ALA A 96 -0.34 2.60 -10.52
N THR A 97 -0.50 1.34 -10.93
CA THR A 97 -0.06 0.89 -12.26
C THR A 97 -1.06 1.23 -13.36
N HIS A 98 -2.35 1.34 -13.02
CA HIS A 98 -3.45 1.78 -13.88
C HIS A 98 -4.63 2.29 -13.03
N SER A 99 -5.67 2.85 -13.65
CA SER A 99 -6.79 3.48 -12.92
C SER A 99 -7.59 2.56 -11.98
N PRO A 100 -7.74 1.24 -12.22
CA PRO A 100 -8.38 0.34 -11.26
C PRO A 100 -7.62 0.15 -9.94
N ASP A 101 -6.33 0.47 -9.89
CA ASP A 101 -5.51 0.28 -8.70
C ASP A 101 -5.69 1.45 -7.73
N ILE A 102 -6.49 1.24 -6.69
CA ILE A 102 -6.72 2.25 -5.65
C ILE A 102 -5.74 2.04 -4.50
N HIS A 103 -4.87 3.01 -4.30
CA HIS A 103 -3.94 3.06 -3.18
C HIS A 103 -4.50 3.93 -2.05
N ILE A 104 -4.33 3.46 -0.81
CA ILE A 104 -4.54 4.26 0.39
C ILE A 104 -3.33 4.20 1.30
N TRP A 105 -3.15 5.26 2.10
CA TRP A 105 -2.14 5.31 3.15
C TRP A 105 -2.67 5.99 4.38
N LYS A 106 -2.23 5.51 5.54
CA LYS A 106 -2.58 6.05 6.85
C LYS A 106 -1.29 6.36 7.63
N PRO A 107 -1.09 7.61 8.09
CA PRO A 107 -0.02 7.92 9.03
C PRO A 107 -0.28 7.25 10.36
N VAL A 108 0.75 6.67 10.98
CA VAL A 108 0.68 6.18 12.36
C VAL A 108 1.39 7.18 13.25
N PHE A 109 0.66 7.75 14.21
CA PHE A 109 1.17 8.74 15.15
C PHE A 109 1.64 8.10 16.46
N HIS A 110 2.66 8.67 17.09
CA HIS A 110 3.00 8.39 18.48
C HIS A 110 3.42 9.69 19.15
N GLN A 111 2.69 10.10 20.21
CA GLN A 111 2.96 11.34 20.94
C GLN A 111 3.02 12.60 20.04
N GLY A 112 2.16 12.66 19.02
CA GLY A 112 2.07 13.80 18.10
C GLY A 112 2.99 13.74 16.88
N GLU A 113 3.87 12.75 16.80
CA GLU A 113 4.81 12.58 15.68
C GLU A 113 4.43 11.38 14.82
N ILE A 114 4.58 11.49 13.50
CA ILE A 114 4.44 10.33 12.60
C ILE A 114 5.65 9.43 12.79
N VAL A 115 5.42 8.15 13.05
CA VAL A 115 6.49 7.15 13.24
C VAL A 115 6.68 6.26 12.02
N CYS A 116 5.62 5.99 11.27
CA CYS A 116 5.61 5.24 10.02
C CYS A 116 4.25 5.46 9.31
N PHE A 117 4.08 4.86 8.14
CA PHE A 117 2.78 4.76 7.47
C PHE A 117 2.40 3.29 7.26
N VAL A 118 1.10 3.02 7.26
CA VAL A 118 0.55 1.76 6.78
C VAL A 118 -0.19 2.02 5.48
N VAL A 119 0.09 1.19 4.48
CA VAL A 119 -0.37 1.40 3.11
C VAL A 119 -1.11 0.18 2.59
N GLY A 120 -2.00 0.39 1.65
CA GLY A 120 -2.73 -0.68 1.00
C GLY A 120 -3.11 -0.31 -0.42
N HIS A 121 -3.21 -1.33 -1.26
CA HIS A 121 -3.72 -1.27 -2.62
C HIS A 121 -4.77 -2.37 -2.79
N ILE A 122 -5.81 -2.08 -3.56
CA ILE A 122 -6.73 -3.08 -4.09
C ILE A 122 -6.95 -2.81 -5.57
N HIS A 123 -7.17 -3.88 -6.32
CA HIS A 123 -7.67 -3.79 -7.67
C HIS A 123 -9.20 -3.69 -7.67
N ASN A 124 -9.75 -2.55 -8.05
CA ASN A 124 -11.18 -2.35 -8.12
C ASN A 124 -11.79 -3.01 -9.36
N THR A 125 -12.97 -3.60 -9.20
CA THR A 125 -13.66 -4.29 -10.31
C THR A 125 -14.08 -3.36 -11.45
N ASP A 126 -14.41 -2.12 -11.11
CA ASP A 126 -14.86 -1.10 -12.06
C ASP A 126 -14.48 0.29 -11.52
N VAL A 127 -14.02 1.18 -12.40
CA VAL A 127 -13.74 2.59 -12.05
C VAL A 127 -14.48 3.56 -12.98
N GLY A 128 -15.52 3.08 -13.69
CA GLY A 128 -16.32 3.95 -14.56
C GLY A 128 -15.74 4.22 -15.94
N GLY A 129 -14.75 3.44 -16.39
CA GLY A 129 -14.19 3.57 -17.74
C GLY A 129 -15.19 3.26 -18.86
N ALA A 130 -14.80 3.47 -20.10
CA ALA A 130 -15.67 3.34 -21.27
C ALA A 130 -16.30 1.93 -21.45
N VAL A 131 -15.68 0.89 -20.88
CA VAL A 131 -16.16 -0.50 -20.93
C VAL A 131 -16.45 -1.03 -19.52
N PRO A 132 -17.36 -2.02 -19.36
CA PRO A 132 -17.59 -2.72 -18.10
C PRO A 132 -16.47 -3.74 -17.80
N ALA A 133 -15.23 -3.28 -17.77
CA ALA A 133 -14.04 -4.08 -17.49
C ALA A 133 -12.97 -3.23 -16.81
N SER A 134 -11.96 -3.88 -16.24
CA SER A 134 -10.80 -3.24 -15.61
C SER A 134 -9.98 -2.40 -16.60
N LEU A 135 -9.75 -2.93 -17.81
CA LEU A 135 -8.98 -2.26 -18.86
C LEU A 135 -9.56 -2.54 -20.24
N SER A 136 -9.30 -1.64 -21.20
CA SER A 136 -9.59 -1.87 -22.61
C SER A 136 -8.46 -1.34 -23.48
N ARG A 137 -8.00 -2.19 -24.39
CA ARG A 137 -6.90 -1.88 -25.33
C ARG A 137 -7.31 -0.89 -26.42
N SER A 138 -8.61 -0.68 -26.62
CA SER A 138 -9.12 0.29 -27.59
C SER A 138 -9.12 1.73 -27.09
N LEU A 139 -8.82 1.95 -25.80
CA LEU A 139 -8.76 3.28 -25.23
C LEU A 139 -7.42 3.93 -25.59
N THR A 140 -7.48 5.22 -25.88
CA THR A 140 -6.34 6.01 -26.38
C THR A 140 -5.98 7.17 -25.45
N ASP A 141 -6.82 7.41 -24.45
CA ASP A 141 -6.64 8.47 -23.46
C ASP A 141 -7.11 7.97 -22.10
N ILE A 142 -6.35 8.29 -21.04
CA ILE A 142 -6.64 7.91 -19.66
C ILE A 142 -8.01 8.43 -19.17
N VAL A 143 -8.54 9.52 -19.73
CA VAL A 143 -9.87 10.03 -19.37
C VAL A 143 -10.97 9.03 -19.77
N GLN A 144 -10.69 8.13 -20.72
CA GLN A 144 -11.61 7.04 -21.07
C GLN A 144 -11.56 5.86 -20.09
N GLU A 145 -10.56 5.82 -19.22
CA GLU A 145 -10.31 4.74 -18.25
C GLU A 145 -11.04 4.93 -16.92
N GLY A 146 -11.88 5.96 -16.82
CA GLY A 146 -12.78 6.17 -15.67
C GLY A 146 -12.31 7.25 -14.71
N ILE A 147 -12.80 7.17 -13.47
CA ILE A 147 -12.52 8.18 -12.46
C ILE A 147 -11.03 8.16 -12.06
N ARG A 148 -10.42 9.34 -12.09
CA ARG A 148 -9.08 9.59 -11.53
C ARG A 148 -9.21 10.41 -10.26
N ILE A 149 -8.65 9.89 -9.19
CA ILE A 149 -8.67 10.45 -7.84
C ILE A 149 -7.25 10.98 -7.58
N PRO A 150 -7.05 12.30 -7.56
CA PRO A 150 -5.75 12.86 -7.18
C PRO A 150 -5.48 12.55 -5.70
N PRO A 151 -4.21 12.62 -5.24
CA PRO A 151 -3.89 12.44 -3.83
C PRO A 151 -4.70 13.39 -2.95
N LEU A 152 -5.51 12.81 -2.07
CA LEU A 152 -6.35 13.56 -1.14
C LEU A 152 -6.69 12.74 0.10
N LYS A 153 -7.27 13.39 1.11
CA LYS A 153 -7.78 12.73 2.32
C LYS A 153 -9.21 12.21 2.11
N ILE A 154 -9.38 10.89 2.12
CA ILE A 154 -10.69 10.22 2.12
C ILE A 154 -11.24 10.06 3.53
N MET A 155 -10.38 9.90 4.54
CA MET A 155 -10.73 10.07 5.95
C MET A 155 -9.99 11.29 6.49
N ARG A 156 -10.71 12.17 7.18
CA ARG A 156 -10.17 13.33 7.90
C ARG A 156 -10.43 13.13 9.38
N GLN A 157 -9.37 12.90 10.17
CA GLN A 157 -9.46 12.68 11.61
C GLN A 157 -10.52 11.63 12.00
N GLY A 158 -10.52 10.49 11.30
CA GLY A 158 -11.47 9.40 11.53
C GLY A 158 -12.85 9.58 10.90
N GLN A 159 -13.13 10.71 10.25
CA GLN A 159 -14.40 10.97 9.57
C GLN A 159 -14.29 10.82 8.06
N LEU A 160 -15.24 10.11 7.46
CA LEU A 160 -15.29 9.91 6.02
C LEU A 160 -15.60 11.22 5.30
N ASN A 161 -14.87 11.49 4.23
CA ASN A 161 -15.19 12.55 3.28
C ASN A 161 -16.33 12.08 2.36
N GLU A 162 -17.57 12.33 2.80
CA GLU A 162 -18.78 11.88 2.11
C GLU A 162 -18.93 12.45 0.69
N GLU A 163 -18.38 13.64 0.43
CA GLU A 163 -18.42 14.26 -0.91
C GLU A 163 -17.59 13.43 -1.89
N VAL A 164 -16.35 13.10 -1.53
CA VAL A 164 -15.48 12.25 -2.36
C VAL A 164 -16.06 10.85 -2.48
N ALA A 165 -16.54 10.26 -1.38
CA ALA A 165 -17.15 8.94 -1.40
C ALA A 165 -18.39 8.89 -2.33
N SER A 166 -19.20 9.95 -2.34
CA SER A 166 -20.37 10.06 -3.21
C SER A 166 -19.96 10.13 -4.69
N ILE A 167 -18.92 10.90 -5.01
CA ILE A 167 -18.38 10.98 -6.38
C ILE A 167 -17.86 9.61 -6.83
N MET A 168 -17.07 8.93 -5.99
CA MET A 168 -16.53 7.60 -6.31
C MET A 168 -17.65 6.60 -6.58
N ARG A 169 -18.68 6.57 -5.72
CA ARG A 169 -19.80 5.61 -5.85
C ARG A 169 -20.70 5.92 -7.06
N LEU A 170 -20.90 7.19 -7.40
CA LEU A 170 -21.74 7.58 -8.53
C LEU A 170 -21.14 7.16 -9.88
N ASN A 171 -19.81 7.17 -9.99
CA ASN A 171 -19.11 6.99 -11.26
C ASN A 171 -18.78 5.53 -11.57
N VAL A 172 -19.33 4.54 -10.86
CA VAL A 172 -19.02 3.12 -11.08
C VAL A 172 -20.28 2.28 -11.29
N ARG A 173 -20.13 1.16 -12.01
CA ARG A 173 -21.23 0.23 -12.34
C ARG A 173 -21.60 -0.68 -11.17
N VAL A 174 -20.65 -0.98 -10.29
CA VAL A 174 -20.82 -1.89 -9.14
C VAL A 174 -20.49 -1.21 -7.80
N PRO A 175 -21.21 -0.13 -7.44
CA PRO A 175 -20.85 0.72 -6.30
C PRO A 175 -20.83 -0.02 -4.97
N ASP A 176 -21.75 -0.95 -4.72
CA ASP A 176 -21.83 -1.66 -3.44
C ASP A 176 -20.68 -2.66 -3.26
N GLN A 177 -20.22 -3.30 -4.34
CA GLN A 177 -19.06 -4.20 -4.31
C GLN A 177 -17.77 -3.42 -4.07
N ASN A 178 -17.52 -2.38 -4.88
CA ASN A 178 -16.36 -1.51 -4.71
C ASN A 178 -16.32 -0.87 -3.33
N TRP A 179 -17.48 -0.43 -2.82
CA TRP A 179 -17.57 0.17 -1.49
C TRP A 179 -17.31 -0.85 -0.38
N GLY A 180 -17.72 -2.11 -0.58
CA GLY A 180 -17.36 -3.22 0.29
C GLY A 180 -15.85 -3.45 0.35
N ASP A 181 -15.19 -3.54 -0.80
CA ASP A 181 -13.73 -3.69 -0.89
C ASP A 181 -12.98 -2.49 -0.30
N PHE A 182 -13.46 -1.28 -0.56
CA PHE A 182 -12.88 -0.07 0.02
C PHE A 182 -12.98 -0.08 1.56
N LYS A 183 -14.12 -0.50 2.13
CA LYS A 183 -14.25 -0.67 3.59
C LYS A 183 -13.30 -1.74 4.13
N ALA A 184 -13.09 -2.83 3.40
CA ALA A 184 -12.10 -3.84 3.75
C ALA A 184 -10.68 -3.26 3.75
N GLN A 185 -10.35 -2.39 2.79
CA GLN A 185 -9.09 -1.67 2.71
C GLN A 185 -8.90 -0.72 3.90
N LEU A 186 -9.94 0.05 4.26
CA LEU A 186 -9.94 0.90 5.47
C LEU A 186 -9.75 0.06 6.74
N ALA A 187 -10.42 -1.09 6.85
CA ALA A 187 -10.27 -1.98 8.00
C ALA A 187 -8.83 -2.52 8.11
N SER A 188 -8.22 -2.87 6.98
CA SER A 188 -6.83 -3.33 6.87
C SER A 188 -5.84 -2.30 7.42
N VAL A 189 -5.86 -1.05 6.94
CA VAL A 189 -4.93 -0.02 7.43
C VAL A 189 -5.18 0.34 8.91
N ASN A 190 -6.43 0.30 9.37
CA ASN A 190 -6.73 0.48 10.80
C ASN A 190 -6.22 -0.69 11.67
N VAL A 191 -6.18 -1.92 11.16
CA VAL A 191 -5.51 -3.05 11.84
C VAL A 191 -4.00 -2.80 11.89
N GLY A 192 -3.41 -2.34 10.80
CA GLY A 192 -1.98 -2.01 10.71
C GLY A 192 -1.55 -1.01 11.78
N GLU A 193 -2.24 0.12 11.87
CA GLU A 193 -2.01 1.13 12.90
C GLU A 193 -2.04 0.54 14.32
N ARG A 194 -3.11 -0.20 14.67
CA ARG A 194 -3.22 -0.84 15.98
C ARG A 194 -2.05 -1.78 16.26
N LYS A 195 -1.63 -2.57 15.27
CA LYS A 195 -0.49 -3.48 15.41
C LYS A 195 0.83 -2.75 15.59
N ILE A 196 1.02 -1.61 14.94
CA ILE A 196 2.19 -0.76 15.18
C ILE A 196 2.19 -0.22 16.61
N HIS A 197 1.04 0.24 17.13
CA HIS A 197 0.96 0.66 18.53
C HIS A 197 1.28 -0.49 19.50
N ASP A 198 0.79 -1.71 19.25
CA ASP A 198 1.13 -2.89 20.05
C ASP A 198 2.64 -3.16 20.05
N ILE A 199 3.30 -3.01 18.89
CA ILE A 199 4.75 -3.17 18.74
C ILE A 199 5.49 -2.08 19.52
N ILE A 200 5.11 -0.81 19.37
CA ILE A 200 5.72 0.31 20.09
C ILE A 200 5.53 0.15 21.60
N ALA A 201 4.37 -0.29 22.07
CA ALA A 201 4.12 -0.54 23.49
C ALA A 201 5.02 -1.66 24.04
N ARG A 202 5.38 -2.64 23.21
CA ARG A 202 6.23 -3.78 23.59
C ARG A 202 7.72 -3.45 23.58
N PHE A 203 8.20 -2.82 22.52
CA PHE A 203 9.64 -2.59 22.31
C PHE A 203 10.09 -1.19 22.75
N GLY A 204 9.17 -0.23 22.83
CA GLY A 204 9.46 1.18 23.02
C GLY A 204 9.73 1.88 21.68
N ILE A 205 9.44 3.18 21.64
CA ILE A 205 9.54 3.98 20.42
C ILE A 205 10.96 4.08 19.86
N ALA A 206 11.96 4.23 20.74
CA ALA A 206 13.36 4.35 20.30
C ALA A 206 13.85 3.10 19.58
N ASP A 207 13.58 1.92 20.15
CA ASP A 207 13.92 0.63 19.54
C ASP A 207 13.11 0.43 18.26
N PHE A 208 11.82 0.78 18.22
CA PHE A 208 11.02 0.67 17.00
C PHE A 208 11.62 1.48 15.84
N LEU A 209 11.97 2.76 16.07
CA LEU A 209 12.55 3.61 15.04
C LEU A 209 13.94 3.14 14.60
N GLN A 210 14.81 2.76 15.54
CA GLN A 210 16.13 2.20 15.21
C GLN A 210 15.98 0.88 14.43
N GLY A 211 14.94 0.11 14.74
CA GLY A 211 14.68 -1.18 14.13
C GLY A 211 14.17 -1.08 12.70
N ILE A 212 13.40 -0.03 12.36
CA ILE A 212 13.03 0.26 10.97
C ILE A 212 14.30 0.42 10.13
N GLU A 213 15.22 1.29 10.54
CA GLU A 213 16.48 1.52 9.82
C GLU A 213 17.31 0.23 9.75
N GLY A 214 17.43 -0.51 10.85
CA GLY A 214 18.15 -1.78 10.86
C GLY A 214 17.55 -2.84 9.94
N ILE A 215 16.23 -2.90 9.78
CA ILE A 215 15.56 -3.83 8.85
C ILE A 215 15.88 -3.42 7.40
N LEU A 216 15.83 -2.13 7.10
CA LEU A 216 16.15 -1.61 5.76
C LEU A 216 17.62 -1.84 5.41
N ASP A 217 18.55 -1.52 6.31
CA ASP A 217 19.99 -1.78 6.15
C ASP A 217 20.27 -3.28 5.95
N TYR A 218 19.59 -4.14 6.70
CA TYR A 218 19.74 -5.59 6.57
C TYR A 218 19.20 -6.10 5.22
N ALA A 219 18.09 -5.55 4.73
CA ALA A 219 17.56 -5.88 3.41
C ALA A 219 18.50 -5.42 2.29
N GLU A 220 19.04 -4.21 2.39
CA GLU A 220 20.04 -3.66 1.47
C GLU A 220 21.30 -4.53 1.42
N ALA A 221 21.83 -4.92 2.58
CA ALA A 221 23.03 -5.74 2.68
C ALA A 221 22.83 -7.13 2.04
N GLN A 222 21.65 -7.73 2.20
CA GLN A 222 21.29 -8.99 1.55
C GLN A 222 21.21 -8.84 0.03
N ALA A 223 20.51 -7.82 -0.46
CA ALA A 223 20.42 -7.53 -1.90
C ALA A 223 21.83 -7.32 -2.50
N ARG A 224 22.66 -6.52 -1.83
CA ARG A 224 24.06 -6.28 -2.24
C ARG A 224 24.89 -7.57 -2.22
N SER A 225 24.68 -8.46 -1.26
CA SER A 225 25.36 -9.76 -1.21
C SER A 225 25.00 -10.64 -2.40
N ILE A 226 23.73 -10.65 -2.82
CA ILE A 226 23.28 -11.39 -4.01
C ILE A 226 23.90 -10.78 -5.27
N ILE A 227 23.82 -9.45 -5.41
CA ILE A 227 24.37 -8.73 -6.58
C ILE A 227 25.87 -9.01 -6.74
N LYS A 228 26.65 -9.06 -5.65
CA LYS A 228 28.08 -9.40 -5.68
C LYS A 228 28.40 -10.80 -6.23
N THR A 229 27.42 -11.71 -6.26
CA THR A 229 27.62 -13.05 -6.85
C THR A 229 27.48 -13.04 -8.37
N ILE A 230 26.91 -11.98 -8.94
CA ILE A 230 26.77 -11.81 -10.38
C ILE A 230 28.14 -11.41 -10.96
N PRO A 231 28.70 -12.14 -11.93
CA PRO A 231 29.97 -11.77 -12.55
C PRO A 231 29.90 -10.39 -13.21
N ASP A 232 30.97 -9.62 -13.12
CA ASP A 232 31.08 -8.35 -13.86
C ASP A 232 30.96 -8.63 -15.37
N GLY A 233 30.05 -7.92 -16.04
CA GLY A 233 29.80 -8.09 -17.46
C GLY A 233 28.60 -7.28 -17.94
N GLU A 234 28.43 -7.25 -19.27
CA GLU A 234 27.25 -6.70 -19.91
C GLU A 234 26.30 -7.84 -20.26
N TYR A 235 25.07 -7.75 -19.76
CA TYR A 235 24.03 -8.74 -20.00
C TYR A 235 22.98 -8.12 -20.91
N PHE A 236 22.70 -8.75 -22.05
CA PHE A 236 21.71 -8.29 -23.01
C PHE A 236 20.49 -9.23 -23.03
N TYR A 237 19.30 -8.63 -23.05
CA TYR A 237 18.03 -9.32 -23.25
C TYR A 237 17.13 -8.46 -24.14
N ALA A 238 16.31 -9.10 -24.96
CA ALA A 238 15.26 -8.46 -25.74
C ALA A 238 14.00 -9.34 -25.69
N ASP A 239 12.85 -8.69 -25.56
CA ASP A 239 11.52 -9.31 -25.59
C ASP A 239 10.62 -8.54 -26.55
N TYR A 240 9.55 -9.18 -27.01
CA TYR A 240 8.60 -8.58 -27.95
C TYR A 240 7.19 -8.87 -27.47
N ALA A 241 6.35 -7.84 -27.42
CA ALA A 241 4.91 -7.95 -27.23
C ALA A 241 4.20 -7.49 -28.50
N ASP A 242 3.18 -8.21 -28.94
CA ASP A 242 2.30 -7.83 -30.03
C ASP A 242 1.14 -6.94 -29.55
N GLU A 243 0.64 -6.08 -30.44
CA GLU A 243 -0.52 -5.21 -30.20
C GLU A 243 -1.65 -5.59 -31.17
N ASP A 244 -2.27 -6.77 -30.98
CA ASP A 244 -3.40 -7.27 -31.81
C ASP A 244 -4.79 -6.98 -31.23
#